data_AF-A0A7U3VNK8-F1
#
_entry.id   AF-A0A7U3VNK8-F1
#
_cell.length_a   1.000
_cell.length_b   1.000
_cell.length_c   1.000
_cell.angle_alpha   90.00
_cell.angle_beta   90.00
_cell.angle_gamma   90.00
#
_symmetry.space_group_name_H-M   'P 1'
#
loop_
_entity.id
_entity.type
_entity.pdbx_description
1 polymer ?
#
loop_
_entity_poly.entity_id
_entity_poly.type
_entity_poly.pdbx_seq_one_letter_code
_entity_poly.pdbx_strand_id
1 'polypeptide(L)'
;MRIRPRRRLLTGSRRVLPVAVLLPVLALTAACGGGKSKDDGSAASGKLTGSVITAKDVDHLKVVPATSDSQLLGAEQTTDPAACQPVADQWSLKPKLARTAYTGALVTDTASADAGAKTISLEVVASYPAGRAEQVLDQLSAAVAHCSGYKVTRSGRTSTFAVKSVSPSAAVGGTFGDQQVTYTVSDPALGSSGVALVTVIRVGDSTAAFETVRADHGTASLRSVIAGKQADKLRAAAGGK
;
A
#
# COMPACT_ATOMS: atom_id res chain seq x y z
N MET A 1 -52.74 4.17 54.28
CA MET A 1 -52.69 2.72 53.96
C MET A 1 -51.40 2.44 53.20
N ARG A 2 -50.56 1.49 53.64
CA ARG A 2 -49.30 1.12 52.96
C ARG A 2 -49.57 0.17 51.79
N ILE A 3 -48.78 0.22 50.71
CA ILE A 3 -48.23 -0.93 49.96
C ILE A 3 -47.16 -0.42 48.97
N ARG A 4 -45.92 -0.90 49.11
CA ARG A 4 -44.97 -1.20 48.00
C ARG A 4 -44.93 -2.73 47.92
N PRO A 5 -44.91 -3.39 46.74
CA PRO A 5 -43.64 -3.79 46.09
C PRO A 5 -43.81 -3.88 44.54
N ARG A 6 -42.97 -4.49 43.67
CA ARG A 6 -41.70 -5.27 43.74
C ARG A 6 -40.70 -4.74 42.69
N ARG A 7 -39.42 -5.11 42.82
CA ARG A 7 -38.41 -5.07 41.73
C ARG A 7 -38.77 -6.07 40.61
N ARG A 8 -38.34 -5.82 39.38
CA ARG A 8 -37.88 -6.88 38.45
C ARG A 8 -36.52 -6.50 37.87
N LEU A 9 -35.55 -7.37 38.07
CA LEU A 9 -34.27 -7.36 37.35
C LEU A 9 -34.51 -7.97 35.97
N LEU A 10 -33.99 -7.36 34.91
CA LEU A 10 -33.86 -7.99 33.59
C LEU A 10 -32.38 -8.24 33.31
N THR A 11 -31.96 -9.48 33.54
CA THR A 11 -30.67 -10.03 33.15
C THR A 11 -30.64 -10.23 31.63
N GLY A 12 -30.36 -9.15 30.90
CA GLY A 12 -30.22 -9.16 29.45
C GLY A 12 -28.90 -9.80 29.00
N SER A 13 -28.91 -11.11 28.74
CA SER A 13 -27.77 -11.84 28.17
C SER A 13 -27.42 -11.31 26.77
N ARG A 14 -26.35 -10.52 26.66
CA ARG A 14 -25.83 -10.05 25.37
C ARG A 14 -25.03 -11.16 24.69
N ARG A 15 -25.68 -11.85 23.76
CA ARG A 15 -25.03 -12.76 22.80
C ARG A 15 -23.99 -11.96 22.01
N VAL A 16 -22.73 -12.38 22.06
CA VAL A 16 -21.68 -11.88 21.17
C VAL A 16 -21.93 -12.51 19.79
N LEU A 17 -22.37 -11.70 18.83
CA LEU A 17 -22.40 -12.10 17.43
C LEU A 17 -20.97 -12.04 16.87
N PRO A 18 -20.50 -13.06 16.12
CA PRO A 18 -19.21 -12.99 15.47
C PRO A 18 -19.23 -11.88 14.40
N VAL A 19 -18.22 -11.02 14.42
CA VAL A 19 -18.02 -10.01 13.39
C VAL A 19 -17.62 -10.73 12.09
N ALA A 20 -18.56 -10.83 11.16
CA ALA A 20 -18.28 -11.31 9.82
C ALA A 20 -17.36 -10.30 9.11
N VAL A 21 -16.12 -10.71 8.83
CA VAL A 21 -15.16 -9.89 8.08
C VAL A 21 -15.64 -9.82 6.63
N LEU A 22 -16.20 -8.67 6.24
CA LEU A 22 -16.53 -8.34 4.87
C LEU A 22 -15.23 -8.14 4.07
N LEU A 23 -14.73 -9.21 3.48
CA LEU A 23 -13.71 -9.13 2.43
C LEU A 23 -14.35 -8.60 1.14
N PRO A 24 -13.83 -7.54 0.51
CA PRO A 24 -14.33 -7.07 -0.78
C PRO A 24 -13.99 -8.10 -1.87
N VAL A 25 -15.02 -8.73 -2.44
CA VAL A 25 -14.88 -9.70 -3.54
C VAL A 25 -14.53 -8.95 -4.83
N LEU A 26 -13.23 -8.81 -5.09
CA LEU A 26 -12.71 -8.43 -6.40
C LEU A 26 -12.62 -9.68 -7.27
N ALA A 27 -13.39 -9.71 -8.37
CA ALA A 27 -13.36 -10.83 -9.32
C ALA A 27 -12.01 -10.88 -10.05
N LEU A 28 -11.20 -11.90 -9.77
CA LEU A 28 -9.91 -12.11 -10.42
C LEU A 28 -10.09 -12.82 -11.77
N THR A 29 -9.66 -12.19 -12.85
CA THR A 29 -9.33 -12.87 -14.11
C THR A 29 -7.84 -13.19 -14.13
N ALA A 30 -7.49 -14.47 -13.98
CA ALA A 30 -6.10 -14.91 -14.03
C ALA A 30 -5.52 -14.73 -15.44
N ALA A 31 -4.48 -13.89 -15.56
CA ALA A 31 -3.69 -13.74 -16.78
C ALA A 31 -2.29 -14.33 -16.58
N CYS A 32 -2.14 -15.62 -16.89
CA CYS A 32 -0.85 -16.31 -16.81
C CYS A 32 0.09 -15.86 -17.95
N GLY A 33 1.08 -15.01 -17.63
CA GLY A 33 2.18 -14.64 -18.53
C GLY A 33 3.25 -15.73 -18.66
N GLY A 34 2.88 -16.93 -19.08
CA GLY A 34 3.75 -18.12 -19.13
C GLY A 34 4.62 -18.24 -20.39
N GLY A 35 5.56 -17.31 -20.60
CA GLY A 35 6.57 -17.40 -21.67
C GLY A 35 7.81 -18.17 -21.25
N LYS A 36 8.08 -19.34 -21.83
CA LYS A 36 9.31 -20.11 -21.58
C LYS A 36 10.54 -19.40 -22.18
N SER A 37 11.32 -18.73 -21.33
CA SER A 37 12.71 -18.35 -21.62
C SER A 37 13.61 -18.86 -20.50
N LYS A 38 14.82 -19.32 -20.87
CA LYS A 38 15.74 -20.01 -19.96
C LYS A 38 16.30 -19.08 -18.89
N ASP A 39 16.16 -19.51 -17.64
CA ASP A 39 17.14 -19.40 -16.54
C ASP A 39 18.06 -18.17 -16.50
N ASP A 40 17.50 -17.04 -16.07
CA ASP A 40 18.21 -15.95 -15.39
C ASP A 40 17.28 -15.23 -14.38
N GLY A 41 15.96 -15.18 -14.66
CA GLY A 41 14.97 -14.47 -13.84
C GLY A 41 14.68 -15.04 -12.44
N SER A 42 15.16 -16.25 -12.12
CA SER A 42 14.89 -16.91 -10.83
C SER A 42 15.59 -16.21 -9.65
N ALA A 43 16.89 -15.90 -9.80
CA ALA A 43 17.68 -15.27 -8.75
C ALA A 43 17.24 -13.82 -8.46
N ALA A 44 16.91 -13.05 -9.50
CA ALA A 44 16.42 -11.68 -9.35
C ALA A 44 15.06 -11.63 -8.62
N SER A 45 14.14 -12.54 -8.96
CA SER A 45 12.83 -12.66 -8.31
C SER A 45 12.95 -13.12 -6.85
N GLY A 46 13.89 -14.05 -6.57
CA GLY A 46 14.21 -14.49 -5.22
C GLY A 46 14.78 -13.36 -4.33
N LYS A 47 15.75 -12.58 -4.84
CA LYS A 47 16.31 -11.41 -4.14
C LYS A 47 15.24 -10.36 -3.84
N LEU A 48 14.34 -10.09 -4.80
CA LEU A 48 13.23 -9.15 -4.61
C LEU A 48 12.25 -9.65 -3.55
N THR A 49 11.91 -10.94 -3.55
CA THR A 49 11.02 -11.55 -2.54
C THR A 49 11.63 -11.51 -1.14
N GLY A 50 12.95 -11.75 -1.01
CA GLY A 50 13.68 -11.59 0.25
C GLY A 50 13.71 -10.15 0.79
N SER A 51 13.46 -9.16 -0.07
CA SER A 51 13.48 -7.74 0.30
C SER A 51 12.17 -7.22 0.90
N VAL A 52 11.02 -7.89 0.71
CA VAL A 52 9.71 -7.51 1.31
C VAL A 52 9.78 -7.59 2.84
N ILE A 53 9.19 -6.65 3.56
CA ILE A 53 9.24 -6.67 5.04
C ILE A 53 8.51 -7.89 5.61
N THR A 54 8.96 -8.41 6.75
CA THR A 54 8.35 -9.57 7.42
C THR A 54 8.05 -9.28 8.88
N ALA A 55 7.23 -10.12 9.52
CA ALA A 55 6.97 -10.03 10.97
C ALA A 55 8.20 -10.24 11.86
N LYS A 56 9.36 -10.62 11.31
CA LYS A 56 10.66 -10.71 12.01
C LYS A 56 11.50 -9.43 11.89
N ASP A 57 11.13 -8.54 10.98
CA ASP A 57 11.93 -7.37 10.64
C ASP A 57 11.63 -6.16 11.54
N VAL A 58 10.40 -6.05 12.07
CA VAL A 58 9.92 -4.97 12.94
C VAL A 58 8.86 -5.50 13.91
N ASP A 59 8.95 -5.12 15.18
CA ASP A 59 7.97 -5.50 16.21
C ASP A 59 6.56 -4.97 15.94
N HIS A 60 5.58 -5.76 16.36
CA HIS A 60 4.13 -5.53 16.19
C HIS A 60 3.64 -5.50 14.74
N LEU A 61 4.37 -6.10 13.80
CA LEU A 61 3.88 -6.34 12.45
C LEU A 61 3.18 -7.70 12.29
N LYS A 62 2.07 -7.69 11.57
CA LYS A 62 1.52 -8.87 10.91
C LYS A 62 1.69 -8.68 9.41
N VAL A 63 2.30 -9.65 8.74
CA VAL A 63 2.57 -9.59 7.30
C VAL A 63 1.90 -10.77 6.62
N VAL A 64 1.13 -10.50 5.57
CA VAL A 64 0.56 -11.51 4.67
C VAL A 64 1.16 -11.28 3.29
N PRO A 65 2.08 -12.13 2.81
CA PRO A 65 2.67 -12.00 1.48
C PRO A 65 1.63 -12.02 0.37
N ALA A 66 1.89 -11.30 -0.71
CA ALA A 66 1.13 -11.41 -1.94
C ALA A 66 1.34 -12.78 -2.60
N THR A 67 0.27 -13.31 -3.18
CA THR A 67 0.27 -14.52 -4.01
C THR A 67 -0.40 -14.22 -5.35
N SER A 68 -0.49 -15.22 -6.24
CA SER A 68 -1.33 -15.14 -7.45
C SER A 68 -2.77 -14.75 -7.17
N ASP A 69 -3.27 -15.12 -5.99
CA ASP A 69 -4.68 -15.04 -5.61
C ASP A 69 -4.97 -13.77 -4.79
N SER A 70 -3.92 -13.14 -4.26
CA SER A 70 -3.95 -11.83 -3.59
C SER A 70 -3.14 -10.79 -4.38
N GLN A 71 -3.48 -10.65 -5.66
CA GLN A 71 -2.89 -9.64 -6.55
C GLN A 71 -3.07 -8.22 -5.99
N LEU A 72 -1.96 -7.51 -5.79
CA LEU A 72 -1.91 -6.16 -5.22
C LEU A 72 -2.11 -5.06 -6.28
N LEU A 73 -1.72 -5.32 -7.52
CA LEU A 73 -1.78 -4.35 -8.62
C LEU A 73 -3.06 -4.53 -9.44
N GLY A 74 -3.76 -3.43 -9.69
CA GLY A 74 -4.92 -3.42 -10.58
C GLY A 74 -4.55 -3.59 -12.04
N ALA A 75 -5.55 -3.83 -12.90
CA ALA A 75 -5.40 -3.78 -14.34
C ALA A 75 -4.82 -2.44 -14.83
N GLU A 76 -4.47 -2.37 -16.12
CA GLU A 76 -4.05 -1.15 -16.81
C GLU A 76 -4.99 0.03 -16.52
N GLN A 77 -4.40 1.20 -16.25
CA GLN A 77 -5.10 2.39 -15.79
C GLN A 77 -4.74 3.58 -16.70
N THR A 78 -5.71 4.41 -17.04
CA THR A 78 -5.48 5.68 -17.75
C THR A 78 -6.05 6.85 -16.95
N THR A 79 -5.36 7.99 -16.97
CA THR A 79 -5.71 9.17 -16.16
C THR A 79 -6.12 10.39 -16.99
N ASP A 80 -7.04 11.18 -16.44
CA ASP A 80 -7.45 12.50 -16.92
C ASP A 80 -7.34 13.50 -15.75
N PRO A 81 -6.40 14.46 -15.77
CA PRO A 81 -5.43 14.73 -16.83
C PRO A 81 -4.29 13.71 -16.87
N ALA A 82 -3.74 13.43 -18.05
CA ALA A 82 -2.66 12.45 -18.25
C ALA A 82 -1.35 12.78 -17.51
N ALA A 83 -1.17 14.01 -17.04
CA ALA A 83 -0.06 14.41 -16.17
C ALA A 83 -0.08 13.69 -14.80
N CYS A 84 -1.24 13.22 -14.36
CA CYS A 84 -1.41 12.45 -13.12
C CYS A 84 -1.08 10.95 -13.27
N GLN A 85 -0.75 10.47 -14.48
CA GLN A 85 -0.50 9.05 -14.75
C GLN A 85 0.54 8.40 -13.81
N PRO A 86 1.67 9.05 -13.45
CA PRO A 86 2.65 8.46 -12.53
C PRO A 86 2.08 8.09 -11.15
N VAL A 87 1.01 8.76 -10.70
CA VAL A 87 0.31 8.45 -9.45
C VAL A 87 -0.49 7.14 -9.56
N ALA A 88 -1.20 6.94 -10.67
CA ALA A 88 -1.97 5.72 -10.93
C ALA A 88 -1.07 4.51 -11.28
N ASP A 89 0.06 4.75 -11.93
CA ASP A 89 1.04 3.73 -12.33
C ASP A 89 1.62 2.96 -11.13
N GLN A 90 1.68 3.56 -9.94
CA GLN A 90 2.11 2.87 -8.70
C GLN A 90 1.27 1.60 -8.45
N TRP A 91 0.00 1.61 -8.83
CA TRP A 91 -0.98 0.54 -8.56
C TRP A 91 -1.49 -0.16 -9.84
N SER A 92 -0.81 0.03 -10.96
CA SER A 92 -1.11 -0.60 -12.26
C SER A 92 -0.20 -1.79 -12.55
N LEU A 93 -0.74 -2.87 -13.11
CA LEU A 93 0.00 -3.99 -13.69
C LEU A 93 0.77 -3.60 -14.96
N LYS A 94 0.35 -2.54 -15.63
CA LYS A 94 1.01 -1.97 -16.82
C LYS A 94 1.30 -0.48 -16.59
N PRO A 95 2.29 -0.14 -15.75
CA PRO A 95 2.75 1.24 -15.63
C PRO A 95 3.45 1.68 -16.93
N LYS A 96 3.47 2.98 -17.21
CA LYS A 96 4.17 3.55 -18.38
C LYS A 96 5.67 3.25 -18.34
N LEU A 97 6.26 3.22 -17.15
CA LEU A 97 7.63 2.76 -16.91
C LEU A 97 7.58 1.33 -16.34
N ALA A 98 7.77 0.35 -17.22
CA ALA A 98 7.66 -1.06 -16.87
C ALA A 98 8.65 -1.48 -15.76
N ARG A 99 8.14 -2.27 -14.80
CA ARG A 99 8.92 -2.99 -13.79
C ARG A 99 9.57 -4.22 -14.43
N THR A 100 10.79 -4.56 -14.02
CA THR A 100 11.42 -5.84 -14.37
C THR A 100 10.74 -6.99 -13.62
N ALA A 101 10.51 -6.79 -12.32
CA ALA A 101 9.76 -7.71 -11.47
C ALA A 101 9.08 -6.91 -10.35
N TYR A 102 8.04 -7.50 -9.74
CA TYR A 102 7.43 -6.97 -8.52
C TYR A 102 6.94 -8.10 -7.62
N THR A 103 6.74 -7.78 -6.35
CA THR A 103 6.20 -8.63 -5.29
C THR A 103 5.63 -7.70 -4.21
N GLY A 104 5.18 -8.22 -3.08
CA GLY A 104 4.66 -7.39 -2.00
C GLY A 104 3.98 -8.14 -0.89
N ALA A 105 3.31 -7.39 -0.01
CA ALA A 105 2.55 -7.93 1.11
C ALA A 105 1.45 -6.96 1.58
N LEU A 106 0.48 -7.50 2.32
CA LEU A 106 -0.34 -6.70 3.23
C LEU A 106 0.35 -6.65 4.60
N VAL A 107 0.72 -5.44 5.04
CA VAL A 107 1.42 -5.19 6.31
C VAL A 107 0.46 -4.50 7.27
N THR A 108 0.06 -5.18 8.34
CA THR A 108 -0.73 -4.58 9.43
C THR A 108 0.17 -4.29 10.62
N ASP A 109 0.29 -3.02 10.97
CA ASP A 109 0.98 -2.53 12.14
C ASP A 109 0.01 -2.42 13.33
N THR A 110 0.37 -3.10 14.42
CA THR A 110 -0.41 -3.15 15.66
C THR A 110 0.35 -2.58 16.86
N ALA A 111 1.29 -1.65 16.63
CA ALA A 111 2.00 -0.96 17.73
C ALA A 111 1.16 0.12 18.42
N SER A 112 0.06 0.58 17.81
CA SER A 112 -0.88 1.50 18.46
C SER A 112 -1.49 0.88 19.72
N ALA A 113 -1.47 1.63 20.83
CA ALA A 113 -2.18 1.27 22.05
C ALA A 113 -3.71 1.29 21.88
N ASP A 114 -4.22 2.11 20.94
CA ASP A 114 -5.60 2.02 20.48
C ASP A 114 -5.71 0.89 19.45
N ALA A 115 -6.42 -0.17 19.85
CA ALA A 115 -6.67 -1.35 19.04
C ALA A 115 -7.60 -1.11 17.84
N GLY A 116 -8.31 0.02 17.78
CA GLY A 116 -9.06 0.49 16.61
C GLY A 116 -8.16 1.20 15.58
N ALA A 117 -7.19 1.98 16.05
CA ALA A 117 -6.24 2.75 15.23
C ALA A 117 -5.11 1.91 14.61
N LYS A 118 -5.41 0.68 14.14
CA LYS A 118 -4.44 -0.16 13.42
C LYS A 118 -4.13 0.44 12.06
N THR A 119 -2.85 0.49 11.71
CA THR A 119 -2.39 0.91 10.39
C THR A 119 -2.26 -0.31 9.49
N ILE A 120 -2.85 -0.23 8.28
CA ILE A 120 -2.82 -1.29 7.27
C ILE A 120 -2.17 -0.70 6.03
N SER A 121 -1.09 -1.31 5.55
CA SER A 121 -0.38 -0.90 4.34
C SER A 121 -0.39 -2.00 3.30
N LEU A 122 -0.76 -1.66 2.07
CA LEU A 122 -0.44 -2.43 0.89
C LEU A 122 0.99 -2.10 0.48
N GLU A 123 1.91 -3.06 0.58
CA GLU A 123 3.31 -2.90 0.15
C GLU A 123 3.51 -3.54 -1.22
N VAL A 124 4.07 -2.80 -2.17
CA VAL A 124 4.58 -3.32 -3.44
C VAL A 124 6.06 -3.00 -3.55
N VAL A 125 6.88 -4.05 -3.66
CA VAL A 125 8.32 -3.94 -3.93
C VAL A 125 8.58 -4.29 -5.38
N ALA A 126 9.32 -3.42 -6.09
CA ALA A 126 9.57 -3.55 -7.52
C ALA A 126 11.05 -3.31 -7.86
N SER A 127 11.56 -4.05 -8.84
CA SER A 127 12.84 -3.78 -9.49
C SER A 127 12.64 -3.28 -10.91
N TYR A 128 13.60 -2.53 -11.42
CA TYR A 128 13.58 -1.93 -12.75
C TYR A 128 14.94 -2.11 -13.46
N PRO A 129 15.04 -1.81 -14.76
CA PRO A 129 16.33 -1.63 -15.42
C PRO A 129 17.13 -0.46 -14.83
N ALA A 130 18.44 -0.44 -15.07
CA ALA A 130 19.34 0.60 -14.55
C ALA A 130 18.85 2.03 -14.83
N GLY A 131 18.81 2.87 -13.80
CA GLY A 131 18.36 4.27 -13.83
C GLY A 131 16.84 4.45 -14.02
N ARG A 132 16.07 3.38 -14.21
CA ARG A 132 14.62 3.49 -14.46
C ARG A 132 13.82 3.76 -13.18
N ALA A 133 14.27 3.26 -12.03
CA ALA A 133 13.61 3.52 -10.74
C ALA A 133 13.70 5.02 -10.36
N GLU A 134 14.80 5.69 -10.71
CA GLU A 134 14.97 7.14 -10.53
C GLU A 134 13.95 7.90 -11.40
N GLN A 135 13.84 7.57 -12.69
CA GLN A 135 12.83 8.14 -13.59
C GLN A 135 11.39 7.94 -13.09
N VAL A 136 11.09 6.83 -12.40
CA VAL A 136 9.77 6.60 -11.78
C VAL A 136 9.53 7.59 -10.64
N LEU A 137 10.49 7.79 -9.74
CA LEU A 137 10.35 8.72 -8.62
C LEU A 137 10.35 10.18 -9.08
N ASP A 138 11.14 10.54 -10.09
CA ASP A 138 11.15 11.90 -10.66
C ASP A 138 9.80 12.24 -11.30
N GLN A 139 9.25 11.34 -12.12
CA GLN A 139 7.93 11.51 -12.73
C GLN A 139 6.81 11.52 -11.68
N LEU A 140 6.91 10.69 -10.65
CA LEU A 140 5.95 10.68 -9.53
C LEU A 140 6.01 11.99 -8.72
N SER A 141 7.21 12.48 -8.42
CA SER A 141 7.43 13.74 -7.70
C SER A 141 6.83 14.93 -8.48
N ALA A 142 7.13 15.03 -9.78
CA ALA A 142 6.57 16.05 -10.64
C ALA A 142 5.04 15.93 -10.77
N ALA A 143 4.51 14.71 -10.89
CA ALA A 143 3.06 14.49 -10.91
C ALA A 143 2.39 14.92 -9.59
N VAL A 144 2.94 14.54 -8.44
CA VAL A 144 2.41 14.91 -7.10
C VAL A 144 2.47 16.42 -6.85
N ALA A 145 3.44 17.13 -7.43
CA ALA A 145 3.55 18.59 -7.31
C ALA A 145 2.47 19.37 -8.09
N HIS A 146 1.90 18.78 -9.15
CA HIS A 146 0.96 19.46 -10.06
C HIS A 146 -0.43 18.81 -10.15
N CYS A 147 -0.55 17.55 -9.80
CA CYS A 147 -1.81 16.82 -9.73
C CYS A 147 -2.48 17.09 -8.38
N SER A 148 -3.52 17.93 -8.36
CA SER A 148 -4.42 18.08 -7.21
C SER A 148 -5.58 17.08 -7.22
N GLY A 149 -5.84 16.45 -8.38
CA GLY A 149 -6.83 15.40 -8.55
C GLY A 149 -6.90 14.92 -10.00
N TYR A 150 -7.47 13.72 -10.18
CA TYR A 150 -7.57 13.05 -11.46
C TYR A 150 -8.76 12.10 -11.49
N LYS A 151 -9.30 11.89 -12.69
CA LYS A 151 -10.09 10.69 -12.99
C LYS A 151 -9.15 9.58 -13.39
N VAL A 152 -9.47 8.35 -13.02
CA VAL A 152 -8.78 7.16 -13.50
C VAL A 152 -9.77 6.16 -14.06
N THR A 153 -9.51 5.67 -15.27
CA THR A 153 -10.30 4.61 -15.90
C THR A 153 -9.54 3.30 -15.83
N ARG A 154 -10.17 2.28 -15.23
CA ARG A 154 -9.63 0.93 -15.07
C ARG A 154 -10.72 -0.08 -15.38
N SER A 155 -10.48 -1.00 -16.31
CA SER A 155 -11.45 -2.03 -16.74
C SER A 155 -12.83 -1.45 -17.10
N GLY A 156 -12.86 -0.31 -17.80
CA GLY A 156 -14.10 0.36 -18.23
C GLY A 156 -14.87 1.11 -17.13
N ARG A 157 -14.36 1.17 -15.89
CA ARG A 157 -14.92 1.98 -14.80
C ARG A 157 -14.04 3.20 -14.54
N THR A 158 -14.67 4.35 -14.37
CA THR A 158 -13.97 5.61 -14.04
C THR A 158 -14.26 6.02 -12.60
N SER A 159 -13.20 6.23 -11.81
CA SER A 159 -13.24 6.78 -10.45
C SER A 159 -12.56 8.15 -10.42
N THR A 160 -12.87 9.00 -9.44
CA THR A 160 -12.23 10.31 -9.26
C THR A 160 -11.48 10.35 -7.94
N PHE A 161 -10.25 10.85 -7.95
CA PHE A 161 -9.39 10.96 -6.80
C PHE A 161 -8.84 12.38 -6.67
N ALA A 162 -8.63 12.84 -5.44
CA ALA A 162 -7.79 14.01 -5.14
C ALA A 162 -6.40 13.55 -4.65
N VAL A 163 -5.39 14.39 -4.89
CA VAL A 163 -3.99 14.13 -4.54
C VAL A 163 -3.45 15.34 -3.78
N LYS A 164 -2.65 15.07 -2.74
CA LYS A 164 -2.00 16.13 -1.95
C LYS A 164 -0.63 15.66 -1.46
N SER A 165 0.42 16.40 -1.79
CA SER A 165 1.76 16.19 -1.23
C SER A 165 1.78 16.31 0.29
N VAL A 166 2.55 15.45 0.98
CA VAL A 166 2.68 15.46 2.44
C VAL A 166 4.17 15.35 2.82
N SER A 167 4.62 16.15 3.78
CA SER A 167 6.01 16.10 4.24
C SER A 167 6.38 14.71 4.79
N PRO A 168 7.48 14.09 4.32
CA PRO A 168 8.03 12.86 4.90
C PRO A 168 8.22 12.92 6.41
N SER A 169 8.62 14.07 6.96
CA SER A 169 8.80 14.26 8.40
C SER A 169 7.50 14.12 9.21
N ALA A 170 6.37 14.53 8.64
CA ALA A 170 5.06 14.46 9.31
C ALA A 170 4.37 13.10 9.13
N ALA A 171 4.54 12.47 7.97
CA ALA A 171 3.86 11.22 7.62
C ALA A 171 4.65 9.94 7.96
N VAL A 172 5.99 10.02 7.95
CA VAL A 172 6.91 8.87 8.08
C VAL A 172 8.01 9.09 9.12
N GLY A 173 8.12 10.29 9.69
CA GLY A 173 9.14 10.65 10.68
C GLY A 173 10.55 10.88 10.11
N GLY A 174 10.70 10.99 8.79
CA GLY A 174 11.99 11.19 8.12
C GLY A 174 11.96 10.85 6.64
N THR A 175 13.14 10.86 6.02
CA THR A 175 13.38 10.43 4.63
C THR A 175 14.21 9.16 4.61
N PHE A 176 13.82 8.20 3.77
CA PHE A 176 14.46 6.89 3.65
C PHE A 176 14.83 6.58 2.20
N GLY A 177 15.81 5.70 2.01
CA GLY A 177 16.36 5.37 0.68
C GLY A 177 17.18 6.50 0.06
N ASP A 178 17.25 6.50 -1.27
CA ASP A 178 17.96 7.49 -2.10
C ASP A 178 17.03 8.63 -2.54
N GLN A 179 15.75 8.31 -2.75
CA GLN A 179 14.66 9.26 -3.03
C GLN A 179 13.40 8.77 -2.33
N GLN A 180 12.55 9.70 -1.88
CA GLN A 180 11.23 9.39 -1.32
C GLN A 180 10.20 10.41 -1.79
N VAL A 181 9.01 9.93 -2.18
CA VAL A 181 7.83 10.76 -2.44
C VAL A 181 6.69 10.30 -1.54
N THR A 182 6.06 11.24 -0.84
CA THR A 182 4.98 10.98 0.12
C THR A 182 3.80 11.93 -0.15
N TYR A 183 2.61 11.38 -0.22
CA TYR A 183 1.38 12.10 -0.59
C TYR A 183 0.14 11.35 -0.10
N THR A 184 -1.01 11.99 -0.02
CA THR A 184 -2.30 11.30 0.15
C THR A 184 -3.03 11.20 -1.18
N VAL A 185 -3.70 10.07 -1.40
CA VAL A 185 -4.78 9.91 -2.38
C VAL A 185 -6.10 9.84 -1.61
N SER A 186 -7.16 10.48 -2.11
CA SER A 186 -8.49 10.39 -1.51
C SER A 186 -9.60 10.25 -2.55
N ASP A 187 -10.49 9.28 -2.38
CA ASP A 187 -11.77 9.23 -3.12
C ASP A 187 -12.79 10.17 -2.44
N PRO A 188 -13.21 11.28 -3.08
CA PRO A 188 -14.16 12.21 -2.47
C PRO A 188 -15.54 11.60 -2.20
N ALA A 189 -15.94 10.54 -2.91
CA ALA A 189 -17.23 9.88 -2.71
C ALA A 189 -17.27 9.01 -1.44
N LEU A 190 -16.10 8.65 -0.89
CA LEU A 190 -15.96 7.85 0.34
C LEU A 190 -15.63 8.71 1.57
N GLY A 191 -15.34 10.00 1.39
CA GLY A 191 -14.98 10.89 2.51
C GLY A 191 -13.72 10.42 3.23
N SER A 192 -13.72 10.42 4.56
CA SER A 192 -12.56 10.00 5.36
C SER A 192 -12.17 8.54 5.19
N SER A 193 -13.11 7.65 4.84
CA SER A 193 -12.80 6.23 4.63
C SER A 193 -12.08 5.94 3.30
N GLY A 194 -12.09 6.90 2.37
CA GLY A 194 -11.41 6.84 1.09
C GLY A 194 -10.01 7.45 1.06
N VAL A 195 -9.44 7.85 2.20
CA VAL A 195 -8.12 8.51 2.27
C VAL A 195 -7.01 7.51 2.58
N ALA A 196 -6.02 7.42 1.69
CA ALA A 196 -4.81 6.65 1.90
C ALA A 196 -3.56 7.54 1.83
N LEU A 197 -2.60 7.28 2.71
CA LEU A 197 -1.24 7.82 2.63
C LEU A 197 -0.42 6.93 1.71
N VAL A 198 0.12 7.45 0.63
CA VAL A 198 1.11 6.78 -0.22
C VAL A 198 2.51 7.25 0.13
N THR A 199 3.44 6.30 0.31
CA THR A 199 4.88 6.57 0.44
C THR A 199 5.64 5.65 -0.50
N VAL A 200 6.41 6.22 -1.42
CA VAL A 200 7.29 5.48 -2.34
C VAL A 200 8.75 5.82 -2.03
N ILE A 201 9.55 4.80 -1.78
CA ILE A 201 10.98 4.88 -1.44
C ILE A 201 11.78 4.20 -2.56
N ARG A 202 12.79 4.87 -3.12
CA ARG A 202 13.77 4.28 -4.04
C ARG A 202 15.04 3.89 -3.29
N VAL A 203 15.62 2.75 -3.67
CA VAL A 203 17.02 2.39 -3.38
C VAL A 203 17.61 1.75 -4.63
N GLY A 204 18.66 2.35 -5.20
CA GLY A 204 19.23 1.95 -6.48
C GLY A 204 18.16 1.85 -7.57
N ASP A 205 18.10 0.70 -8.24
CA ASP A 205 17.13 0.36 -9.28
C ASP A 205 15.87 -0.33 -8.76
N SER A 206 15.54 -0.20 -7.47
CA SER A 206 14.35 -0.77 -6.84
C SER A 206 13.53 0.27 -6.09
N THR A 207 12.23 0.02 -5.95
CA THR A 207 11.30 0.84 -5.16
C THR A 207 10.47 -0.01 -4.21
N ALA A 208 10.16 0.51 -3.03
CA ALA A 208 9.06 0.04 -2.19
C ALA A 208 7.97 1.13 -2.13
N ALA A 209 6.75 0.78 -2.53
CA ALA A 209 5.57 1.63 -2.46
C ALA A 209 4.62 1.09 -1.38
N PHE A 210 4.18 1.96 -0.48
CA PHE A 210 3.20 1.67 0.56
C PHE A 210 1.94 2.51 0.31
N GLU A 211 0.77 1.89 0.21
CA GLU A 211 -0.53 2.56 0.35
C GLU A 211 -1.10 2.22 1.73
N THR A 212 -1.13 3.23 2.60
CA THR A 212 -1.34 3.09 4.04
C THR A 212 -2.65 3.75 4.48
N VAL A 213 -3.53 2.99 5.11
CA VAL A 213 -4.79 3.44 5.71
C VAL A 213 -4.82 3.12 7.21
N ARG A 214 -5.77 3.72 7.95
CA ARG A 214 -6.11 3.27 9.30
C ARG A 214 -7.49 2.61 9.33
N ALA A 215 -7.62 1.58 10.17
CA ALA A 215 -8.87 0.86 10.35
C ALA A 215 -10.00 1.69 11.01
N ASP A 216 -9.66 2.82 11.65
CA ASP A 216 -10.61 3.81 12.20
C ASP A 216 -10.88 5.01 11.26
N HIS A 217 -10.32 4.99 10.04
CA HIS A 217 -10.37 6.08 9.07
C HIS A 217 -9.80 7.43 9.56
N GLY A 218 -8.96 7.40 10.60
CA GLY A 218 -8.16 8.54 11.01
C GLY A 218 -6.99 8.83 10.05
N THR A 219 -6.27 9.93 10.29
CA THR A 219 -5.08 10.28 9.49
C THR A 219 -4.02 9.19 9.61
N ALA A 220 -3.69 8.56 8.50
CA ALA A 220 -2.71 7.49 8.40
C ALA A 220 -1.27 8.02 8.47
N SER A 221 -0.38 7.19 9.03
CA SER A 221 1.07 7.41 9.10
C SER A 221 1.79 6.08 8.96
N LEU A 222 2.98 6.10 8.35
CA LEU A 222 3.84 4.92 8.24
C LEU A 222 4.93 5.02 9.32
N ARG A 223 5.06 4.03 10.21
CA ARG A 223 6.12 4.05 11.25
C ARG A 223 7.49 4.14 10.58
N SER A 224 8.32 5.09 11.04
CA SER A 224 9.70 5.29 10.58
C SER A 224 10.54 4.00 10.55
N VAL A 225 10.39 3.15 11.55
CA VAL A 225 11.10 1.86 11.63
C VAL A 225 10.70 0.86 10.52
N ILE A 226 9.47 0.93 9.99
CA ILE A 226 9.02 0.13 8.84
C ILE A 226 9.73 0.64 7.57
N ALA A 227 9.66 1.95 7.32
CA ALA A 227 10.25 2.58 6.15
C ALA A 227 11.78 2.44 6.09
N GLY A 228 12.46 2.67 7.22
CA GLY A 228 13.91 2.50 7.33
C GLY A 228 14.34 1.05 7.11
N LYS A 229 13.67 0.11 7.78
CA LYS A 229 13.96 -1.32 7.62
C LYS A 229 13.73 -1.78 6.18
N GLN A 230 12.69 -1.30 5.51
CA GLN A 230 12.45 -1.63 4.11
C GLN A 230 13.56 -1.08 3.19
N ALA A 231 14.01 0.16 3.39
CA ALA A 231 15.14 0.71 2.66
C ALA A 231 16.42 -0.13 2.84
N ASP A 232 16.70 -0.60 4.07
CA ASP A 232 17.85 -1.47 4.34
C ASP A 232 17.76 -2.84 3.65
N LYS A 233 16.55 -3.42 3.56
CA LYS A 233 16.34 -4.67 2.83
C LYS A 233 16.52 -4.50 1.32
N LEU A 234 16.11 -3.37 0.74
CA LEU A 234 16.42 -3.05 -0.65
C LEU A 234 17.93 -2.88 -0.88
N ARG A 235 18.65 -2.20 0.03
CA ARG A 235 20.12 -2.06 -0.03
C ARG A 235 20.81 -3.43 0.00
N ALA A 236 20.39 -4.33 0.89
CA ALA A 236 20.92 -5.67 0.99
C ALA A 236 20.68 -6.49 -0.29
N ALA A 237 19.48 -6.39 -0.89
CA ALA A 237 19.15 -7.06 -2.15
C ALA A 237 19.99 -6.54 -3.34
N ALA A 238 20.33 -5.26 -3.37
CA ALA A 238 21.19 -4.65 -4.38
C ALA A 238 22.70 -4.94 -4.17
N GLY A 239 23.15 -5.01 -2.91
CA GLY A 239 24.56 -5.19 -2.54
C GLY A 239 25.05 -6.64 -2.61
N GLY A 240 24.16 -7.63 -2.56
CA GLY A 240 24.51 -9.05 -2.70
C GLY A 240 24.88 -9.43 -4.14
N LYS A 241 26.12 -9.15 -4.55
CA LYS A 241 26.76 -9.74 -5.73
C LYS A 241 27.36 -11.10 -5.38
#